data_AF-A0A973T4D4-F1
#
_entry.id   AF-A0A973T4D4-F1
#
_cell.length_a   1.000
_cell.length_b   1.000
_cell.length_c   1.000
_cell.angle_alpha   90.00
_cell.angle_beta   90.00
_cell.angle_gamma   90.00
#
_symmetry.space_group_name_H-M   'P 1'
#
loop_
_entity.id
_entity.type
_entity.pdbx_description
1 polymer ?
#
loop_
_entity_poly.entity_id
_entity_poly.type
_entity_poly.pdbx_seq_one_letter_code
_entity_poly.pdbx_strand_id
1 'polypeptide(L)'
;MSLHLPPTGQTDRSRCSPAVELLPAGQALDFEYVAARLHDPALLHGAVAVQVFRAPLLAVPVGGCRRGGRLAAGPFTVALAVHDALQDRAGFPLLRLAERAQGDWLVEWGELLPEYPGRSREARRFFGYATPGAGPSCPELAQDDDAAPVTGVPDHRRAADTGGCAAGRGRR
;
A
#
# COMPACT_ATOMS: atom_id res chain seq x y z
N MET A 1 -5.24 -54.14 -4.59
CA MET A 1 -4.82 -53.19 -5.65
C MET A 1 -4.79 -51.81 -5.02
N SER A 2 -3.62 -51.38 -4.55
CA SER A 2 -3.45 -50.10 -3.87
C SER A 2 -2.95 -49.07 -4.87
N LEU A 3 -3.78 -48.05 -5.14
CA LEU A 3 -3.45 -46.94 -6.02
C LEU A 3 -2.52 -45.99 -5.24
N HIS A 4 -1.24 -46.04 -5.60
CA HIS A 4 -0.23 -45.09 -5.13
C HIS A 4 -0.46 -43.77 -5.86
N LEU A 5 -1.09 -42.80 -5.18
CA LEU A 5 -1.19 -41.44 -5.67
C LEU A 5 0.18 -40.76 -5.48
N PRO A 6 0.73 -40.10 -6.52
CA PRO A 6 1.97 -39.36 -6.36
C PRO A 6 1.77 -38.19 -5.40
N PRO A 7 2.80 -37.81 -4.62
CA PRO A 7 2.73 -36.60 -3.80
C PRO A 7 2.45 -35.41 -4.71
N THR A 8 1.39 -34.67 -4.40
CA THR A 8 1.05 -33.43 -5.08
C THR A 8 2.25 -32.51 -5.01
N GLY A 9 2.91 -32.37 -6.17
CA GLY A 9 4.08 -31.55 -6.36
C GLY A 9 3.84 -30.18 -5.74
N GLN A 10 4.71 -29.86 -4.79
CA GLN A 10 4.99 -28.53 -4.33
C GLN A 10 5.17 -27.67 -5.59
N THR A 11 4.15 -26.88 -5.92
CA THR A 11 4.20 -25.96 -7.04
C THR A 11 5.26 -24.97 -6.67
N ASP A 12 6.42 -25.12 -7.30
CA ASP A 12 7.49 -24.15 -7.26
C ASP A 12 6.89 -22.79 -7.63
N ARG A 13 6.60 -21.99 -6.59
CA ARG A 13 6.15 -20.61 -6.74
C ARG A 13 7.31 -19.70 -7.12
N SER A 14 8.48 -20.25 -7.46
CA SER A 14 9.54 -19.56 -8.20
C SER A 14 9.12 -19.32 -9.66
N ARG A 15 7.87 -18.90 -9.89
CA ARG A 15 7.54 -18.19 -11.11
C ARG A 15 8.44 -16.97 -11.12
N CYS A 16 9.21 -16.82 -12.19
CA CYS A 16 10.03 -15.65 -12.47
C CYS A 16 9.20 -14.39 -12.21
N SER A 17 9.30 -13.84 -11.00
CA SER A 17 8.65 -12.57 -10.71
C SER A 17 9.27 -11.55 -11.67
N PRO A 18 8.46 -10.72 -12.34
CA PRO A 18 9.02 -9.73 -13.23
C PRO A 18 10.02 -8.87 -12.45
N ALA A 19 11.20 -8.65 -13.02
CA ALA A 19 12.22 -7.84 -12.40
C ALA A 19 11.70 -6.40 -12.27
N VAL A 20 11.46 -5.98 -11.04
CA VAL A 20 11.16 -4.60 -10.68
C VAL A 20 12.38 -4.07 -9.94
N GLU A 21 12.93 -2.98 -10.44
CA GLU A 21 14.05 -2.29 -9.81
C GLU A 21 13.60 -0.90 -9.34
N LEU A 22 14.07 -0.51 -8.16
CA LEU A 22 13.87 0.84 -7.64
C LEU A 22 15.13 1.64 -7.85
N LEU A 23 15.01 2.69 -8.65
CA LEU A 23 16.10 3.59 -9.00
C LEU A 23 15.92 4.95 -8.29
N PRO A 24 16.97 5.77 -8.22
CA PRO A 24 16.85 7.17 -7.82
C PRO A 24 15.77 7.91 -8.60
N ALA A 25 14.98 8.76 -7.93
CA ALA A 25 13.85 9.49 -8.51
C ALA A 25 14.18 10.19 -9.84
N GLY A 26 15.34 10.85 -9.92
CA GLY A 26 15.80 11.58 -11.10
C GLY A 26 16.01 10.73 -12.35
N GLN A 27 15.97 9.39 -12.25
CA GLN A 27 16.03 8.49 -13.41
C GLN A 27 14.65 8.21 -14.02
N ALA A 28 13.56 8.61 -13.38
CA ALA A 28 12.21 8.42 -13.94
C ALA A 28 12.01 9.28 -15.19
N LEU A 29 11.38 8.72 -16.22
CA LEU A 29 11.12 9.41 -17.49
C LEU A 29 10.20 10.63 -17.31
N ASP A 30 9.29 10.57 -16.34
CA ASP A 30 8.34 11.62 -16.01
C ASP A 30 8.81 12.51 -14.83
N PHE A 31 10.07 12.40 -14.39
CA PHE A 31 10.59 13.16 -13.26
C PHE A 31 10.40 14.66 -13.41
N GLU A 32 10.95 15.26 -14.48
CA GLU A 32 10.86 16.71 -14.73
C GLU A 32 9.42 17.19 -14.85
N TYR A 33 8.56 16.37 -15.47
CA TYR A 33 7.15 16.68 -15.64
C TYR A 33 6.43 16.78 -14.28
N VAL A 34 6.70 15.82 -13.38
CA VAL A 34 6.11 15.75 -12.05
C VAL A 34 6.72 16.80 -11.12
N ALA A 35 8.05 16.96 -11.12
CA ALA A 35 8.78 17.92 -10.30
C ALA A 35 8.29 19.36 -10.52
N ALA A 36 8.10 19.76 -11.78
CA ALA A 36 7.60 21.09 -12.12
C ALA A 36 6.13 21.34 -11.70
N ARG A 37 5.40 20.30 -11.29
CA ARG A 37 3.95 20.35 -11.01
C ARG A 37 3.60 20.02 -9.56
N LEU A 38 4.49 19.42 -8.80
CA LEU A 38 4.26 19.15 -7.39
C LEU A 38 4.13 20.46 -6.62
N HIS A 39 3.16 20.51 -5.71
CA HIS A 39 2.99 21.61 -4.79
C HIS A 39 4.10 21.63 -3.74
N ASP A 40 4.52 20.45 -3.28
CA ASP A 40 5.62 20.28 -2.35
C ASP A 40 6.78 19.53 -3.03
N PRO A 41 7.84 20.24 -3.46
CA PRO A 41 9.02 19.63 -4.06
C PRO A 41 9.82 18.75 -3.09
N ALA A 42 9.67 18.91 -1.76
CA ALA A 42 10.43 18.12 -0.79
C ALA A 42 10.08 16.63 -0.85
N LEU A 43 8.88 16.28 -1.36
CA LEU A 43 8.45 14.91 -1.62
C LEU A 43 9.35 14.17 -2.62
N LEU A 44 10.09 14.90 -3.47
CA LEU A 44 11.03 14.28 -4.42
C LEU A 44 12.21 13.59 -3.74
N HIS A 45 12.56 13.96 -2.49
CA HIS A 45 13.60 13.28 -1.73
C HIS A 45 13.22 11.85 -1.34
N GLY A 46 11.92 11.59 -1.13
CA GLY A 46 11.39 10.25 -0.82
C GLY A 46 10.84 9.51 -2.04
N ALA A 47 10.79 10.17 -3.20
CA ALA A 47 10.31 9.56 -4.44
C ALA A 47 11.29 8.51 -4.97
N VAL A 48 10.76 7.55 -5.73
CA VAL A 48 11.55 6.50 -6.37
C VAL A 48 11.10 6.31 -7.81
N ALA A 49 12.07 6.00 -8.67
CA ALA A 49 11.80 5.58 -10.03
C ALA A 49 11.55 4.07 -10.03
N VAL A 50 10.33 3.65 -10.33
CA VAL A 50 9.94 2.24 -10.43
C VAL A 50 10.20 1.79 -11.86
N GLN A 51 11.24 0.99 -12.05
CA GLN A 51 11.57 0.42 -13.34
C GLN A 51 10.92 -0.94 -13.50
N VAL A 52 9.90 -0.98 -14.36
CA VAL A 52 9.40 -2.21 -14.96
C VAL A 52 9.95 -2.25 -16.39
N PHE A 53 10.85 -3.20 -16.66
CA PHE A 53 11.62 -3.25 -17.93
C PHE A 53 12.51 -2.02 -18.17
N ARG A 54 12.24 -1.23 -19.23
CA ARG A 54 13.14 -0.15 -19.70
C ARG A 54 12.62 1.27 -19.43
N ALA A 55 11.41 1.42 -18.92
CA ALA A 55 10.75 2.71 -18.76
C ALA A 55 10.46 2.98 -17.28
N PRO A 56 11.41 3.58 -16.53
CA PRO A 56 11.18 3.93 -15.14
C PRO A 56 10.14 5.05 -15.02
N LEU A 57 9.13 4.84 -14.17
CA LEU A 57 8.09 5.83 -13.86
C LEU A 57 8.16 6.24 -12.40
N LEU A 58 7.86 7.51 -12.12
CA LEU A 58 8.03 8.08 -10.79
C LEU A 58 6.88 7.66 -9.84
N ALA A 59 7.23 7.03 -8.72
CA ALA A 59 6.36 6.85 -7.58
C ALA A 59 6.69 7.92 -6.53
N VAL A 60 5.75 8.82 -6.26
CA VAL A 60 5.91 9.91 -5.29
C VAL A 60 5.18 9.57 -3.99
N PRO A 61 5.85 9.65 -2.82
CA PRO A 61 5.24 9.33 -1.54
C PRO A 61 4.09 10.29 -1.21
N VAL A 62 3.25 9.90 -0.25
CA VAL A 62 2.33 10.83 0.42
C VAL A 62 3.10 11.79 1.32
N GLY A 63 2.50 12.94 1.61
CA GLY A 63 3.08 13.98 2.46
C GLY A 63 2.64 15.37 2.05
N GLY A 64 2.78 16.33 2.95
CA GLY A 64 2.19 17.66 2.79
C GLY A 64 0.70 17.54 2.45
N CYS A 65 0.31 17.98 1.26
CA CYS A 65 -1.08 17.88 0.78
C CYS A 65 -1.34 16.69 -0.15
N ARG A 66 -0.31 15.92 -0.51
CA ARG A 66 -0.47 14.72 -1.33
C ARG A 66 -0.98 13.58 -0.46
N ARG A 67 -2.21 13.15 -0.72
CA ARG A 67 -2.93 12.14 0.07
C ARG A 67 -2.80 10.72 -0.48
N GLY A 68 -2.38 10.60 -1.74
CA GLY A 68 -2.20 9.30 -2.37
C GLY A 68 -1.51 9.38 -3.72
N GLY A 69 -1.35 8.21 -4.33
CA GLY A 69 -0.77 8.07 -5.65
C GLY A 69 -1.20 6.77 -6.31
N ARG A 70 -0.91 6.69 -7.61
CA ARG A 70 -1.12 5.47 -8.39
C ARG A 70 -0.07 5.35 -9.48
N LEU A 71 0.29 4.12 -9.83
CA LEU A 71 1.21 3.79 -10.91
C LEU A 71 0.59 2.70 -11.78
N ALA A 72 0.54 2.93 -13.09
CA ALA A 72 0.11 1.92 -14.02
C ALA A 72 1.21 0.87 -14.18
N ALA A 73 0.89 -0.38 -13.87
CA ALA A 73 1.85 -1.48 -13.84
C ALA A 73 1.61 -2.51 -14.96
N GLY A 74 0.46 -2.47 -15.63
CA GLY A 74 0.14 -3.41 -16.70
C GLY A 74 -0.28 -4.77 -16.12
N PRO A 75 0.35 -5.90 -16.50
CA PRO A 75 -0.06 -7.22 -16.03
C PRO A 75 -0.06 -7.37 -14.49
N PHE A 76 -0.96 -8.21 -13.95
CA PHE A 76 -1.08 -8.45 -12.51
C PHE A 76 0.25 -8.82 -11.81
N THR A 77 1.06 -9.68 -12.44
CA THR A 77 2.34 -10.11 -11.87
C THR A 77 3.33 -8.96 -11.70
N VAL A 78 3.29 -7.98 -12.61
CA VAL A 78 4.10 -6.76 -12.51
C VAL A 78 3.56 -5.87 -11.41
N ALA A 79 2.25 -5.67 -11.35
CA ALA A 79 1.62 -4.86 -10.31
C ALA A 79 1.92 -5.41 -8.91
N LEU A 80 1.88 -6.73 -8.74
CA LEU A 80 2.26 -7.39 -7.49
C LEU A 80 3.75 -7.16 -7.15
N ALA A 81 4.65 -7.32 -8.12
CA ALA A 81 6.08 -7.08 -7.87
C ALA A 81 6.38 -5.61 -7.51
N VAL A 82 5.66 -4.65 -8.12
CA VAL A 82 5.76 -3.22 -7.75
C VAL A 82 5.19 -2.97 -6.37
N HIS A 83 4.05 -3.55 -6.04
CA HIS A 83 3.44 -3.47 -4.71
C HIS A 83 4.42 -3.93 -3.64
N ASP A 84 5.01 -5.12 -3.81
CA ASP A 84 5.95 -5.70 -2.86
C ASP A 84 7.22 -4.85 -2.73
N ALA A 85 7.71 -4.27 -3.84
CA ALA A 85 8.86 -3.37 -3.81
C ALA A 85 8.60 -2.06 -3.03
N LEU A 86 7.34 -1.61 -2.94
CA LEU A 86 6.95 -0.40 -2.22
C LEU A 86 6.49 -0.65 -0.77
N GLN A 87 6.15 -1.88 -0.40
CA GLN A 87 5.44 -2.22 0.85
C GLN A 87 6.12 -1.71 2.13
N ASP A 88 7.45 -1.69 2.17
CA ASP A 88 8.21 -1.28 3.36
C ASP A 88 8.87 0.09 3.20
N ARG A 89 8.48 0.86 2.18
CA ARG A 89 9.03 2.19 1.94
C ARG A 89 8.21 3.27 2.65
N ALA A 90 8.90 4.08 3.45
CA ALA A 90 8.31 5.26 4.06
C ALA A 90 7.66 6.15 2.99
N GLY A 91 6.44 6.61 3.29
CA GLY A 91 5.65 7.45 2.37
C GLY A 91 4.77 6.70 1.37
N PHE A 92 4.74 5.37 1.39
CA PHE A 92 3.83 4.56 0.55
C PHE A 92 2.84 3.73 1.39
N PRO A 93 2.01 4.35 2.25
CA PRO A 93 1.11 3.61 3.11
C PRO A 93 -0.07 3.01 2.33
N LEU A 94 -0.72 1.99 2.92
CA LEU A 94 -1.99 1.43 2.43
C LEU A 94 -1.95 1.00 0.95
N LEU A 95 -0.88 0.33 0.53
CA LEU A 95 -0.75 -0.14 -0.85
C LEU A 95 -1.89 -1.09 -1.25
N ARG A 96 -2.36 -0.94 -2.49
CA ARG A 96 -3.49 -1.69 -3.06
C ARG A 96 -3.23 -2.00 -4.52
N LEU A 97 -3.77 -3.12 -4.98
CA LEU A 97 -3.84 -3.49 -6.39
C LEU A 97 -5.26 -3.26 -6.89
N ALA A 98 -5.40 -2.52 -7.99
CA ALA A 98 -6.68 -2.25 -8.62
C ALA A 98 -6.63 -2.58 -10.11
N GLU A 99 -7.60 -3.35 -10.60
CA GLU A 99 -7.74 -3.60 -12.03
C GLU A 99 -8.48 -2.42 -12.68
N ARG A 100 -7.87 -1.82 -13.71
CA ARG A 100 -8.45 -0.68 -14.46
C ARG A 100 -9.27 -1.16 -15.66
N ALA A 101 -8.73 -2.14 -16.36
CA ALA A 101 -9.33 -2.82 -17.50
C ALA A 101 -8.80 -4.26 -17.52
N GLN A 102 -9.42 -5.13 -18.30
CA GLN A 102 -9.07 -6.54 -18.33
C GLN A 102 -7.56 -6.74 -18.59
N GLY A 103 -6.85 -7.24 -17.58
CA GLY A 103 -5.41 -7.50 -17.64
C GLY A 103 -4.49 -6.29 -17.43
N ASP A 104 -5.03 -5.12 -17.10
CA ASP A 104 -4.29 -3.88 -16.84
C ASP A 104 -4.52 -3.40 -15.40
N TRP A 105 -3.46 -3.45 -14.61
CA TRP A 105 -3.47 -3.25 -13.16
C TRP A 105 -2.71 -1.97 -12.78
N LEU A 106 -3.23 -1.35 -11.73
CA LEU A 106 -2.66 -0.21 -11.05
C LEU A 106 -2.16 -0.64 -9.68
N VAL A 107 -1.07 -0.03 -9.25
CA VAL A 107 -0.65 0.00 -7.85
C VAL A 107 -1.04 1.35 -7.29
N GLU A 108 -1.86 1.37 -6.25
CA GLU A 108 -2.34 2.57 -5.58
C GLU A 108 -1.83 2.62 -4.14
N TRP A 109 -1.60 3.82 -3.61
CA TRP A 109 -1.17 4.02 -2.22
C TRP A 109 -1.79 5.29 -1.63
N GLY A 110 -1.74 5.39 -0.31
CA GLY A 110 -2.36 6.46 0.46
C GLY A 110 -3.86 6.27 0.62
N GLU A 111 -4.58 7.38 0.76
CA GLU A 111 -6.03 7.38 0.91
C GLU A 111 -6.75 6.83 -0.34
N LEU A 112 -8.03 6.47 -0.20
CA LEU A 112 -8.82 6.03 -1.35
C LEU A 112 -9.06 7.19 -2.30
N LEU A 113 -8.95 6.93 -3.61
CA LEU A 113 -9.30 7.91 -4.62
C LEU A 113 -10.78 8.29 -4.49
N PRO A 114 -11.14 9.58 -4.65
CA PRO A 114 -12.52 9.98 -4.85
C PRO A 114 -13.11 9.26 -6.06
N GLU A 115 -14.39 8.89 -6.04
CA GLU A 115 -15.07 8.11 -7.10
C GLU A 115 -14.92 8.68 -8.52
N TYR A 116 -14.69 10.00 -8.63
CA TYR A 116 -14.51 10.68 -9.91
C TYR A 116 -13.16 11.42 -9.98
N PRO A 117 -12.04 10.68 -10.09
CA PRO A 117 -10.70 11.25 -10.05
C PRO A 117 -10.27 11.85 -11.41
N GLY A 118 -11.22 12.37 -12.18
CA GLY A 118 -10.98 12.95 -13.51
C GLY A 118 -10.04 14.16 -13.44
N ARG A 119 -10.03 15.03 -14.46
CA ARG A 119 -9.23 16.28 -14.44
C ARG A 119 -9.79 17.34 -13.46
N SER A 120 -10.49 16.91 -12.42
CA SER A 120 -11.05 17.81 -11.40
C SER A 120 -9.92 18.44 -10.60
N ARG A 121 -10.21 19.64 -10.06
CA ARG A 121 -9.32 20.33 -9.12
C ARG A 121 -9.05 19.48 -7.88
N GLU A 122 -10.02 18.68 -7.46
CA GLU A 122 -9.92 17.78 -6.31
C GLU A 122 -8.92 16.65 -6.57
N ALA A 123 -8.97 16.00 -7.74
CA ALA A 123 -7.99 14.98 -8.10
C ALA A 123 -6.56 15.56 -8.11
N ARG A 124 -6.39 16.77 -8.64
CA ARG A 124 -5.07 17.45 -8.62
C ARG A 124 -4.57 17.69 -7.20
N ARG A 125 -5.44 18.18 -6.31
CA ARG A 125 -5.12 18.39 -4.89
C ARG A 125 -4.78 17.08 -4.20
N PHE A 126 -5.56 16.03 -4.46
CA PHE A 126 -5.32 14.68 -3.92
C PHE A 126 -3.91 14.16 -4.27
N PHE A 127 -3.48 14.35 -5.53
CA PHE A 127 -2.13 13.99 -5.98
C PHE A 127 -1.05 15.04 -5.64
N GLY A 128 -1.39 16.09 -4.88
CA GLY A 128 -0.43 17.13 -4.48
C GLY A 128 0.08 17.99 -5.63
N TYR A 129 -0.64 18.08 -6.74
CA TYR A 129 -0.25 18.97 -7.84
C TYR A 129 -0.68 20.41 -7.58
N ALA A 130 0.22 21.35 -7.84
CA ALA A 130 -0.08 22.77 -7.81
C ALA A 130 -1.26 23.09 -8.74
N THR A 131 -2.21 23.87 -8.23
CA THR A 131 -3.32 24.40 -9.05
C THR A 131 -2.87 25.76 -9.61
N PRO A 132 -2.95 26.01 -10.92
CA PRO A 132 -2.56 27.31 -11.48
C PRO A 132 -3.46 28.39 -10.87
N GLY A 133 -2.87 29.44 -10.32
CA GLY A 133 -3.60 30.55 -9.72
C GLY A 133 -4.19 30.32 -8.32
N ALA A 134 -3.98 29.15 -7.71
CA ALA A 134 -4.24 28.97 -6.28
C ALA A 134 -2.97 29.33 -5.50
N GLY A 135 -3.05 30.33 -4.61
CA GLY A 135 -2.00 30.58 -3.62
C GLY A 135 -1.78 29.36 -2.71
N PRO A 136 -0.74 29.40 -1.84
CA PRO A 136 -0.44 28.30 -0.94
C PRO A 136 -1.57 28.17 0.09
N SER A 137 -2.50 27.25 -0.13
CA SER A 137 -3.38 26.80 0.94
C SER A 137 -3.53 25.29 0.84
N CYS A 138 -2.54 24.63 1.42
CA CYS A 138 -2.78 23.34 2.02
C CYS A 138 -3.04 23.57 3.50
N PRO A 139 -4.13 23.03 4.06
CA PRO A 139 -4.17 22.87 5.50
C PRO A 139 -3.01 21.95 5.86
N GLU A 140 -2.13 22.42 6.73
CA GLU A 140 -1.13 21.63 7.42
C GLU A 140 -1.86 20.45 8.07
N LEU A 141 -1.82 19.29 7.45
CA LEU A 141 -2.28 18.07 8.08
C LEU A 141 -1.30 17.83 9.22
N ALA A 142 -1.79 18.04 10.44
CA ALA A 142 -1.06 17.82 11.67
C ALA A 142 -0.26 16.52 11.54
N GLN A 143 1.06 16.63 11.66
CA GLN A 143 1.92 15.49 11.89
C GLN A 143 1.43 14.88 13.21
N ASP A 144 0.80 13.70 13.16
CA ASP A 144 0.62 12.87 14.35
C ASP A 144 2.01 12.34 14.76
N ASP A 145 2.79 13.22 15.40
CA ASP A 145 4.06 12.93 16.07
C ASP A 145 3.83 12.42 17.51
N ASP A 146 2.73 11.71 17.76
CA ASP A 146 2.45 11.11 19.07
C ASP A 146 2.04 9.64 18.92
N ALA A 147 3.01 8.82 18.51
CA ALA A 147 3.02 7.40 18.83
C ALA A 147 3.30 7.24 20.35
N ALA A 148 2.31 7.59 21.17
CA ALA A 148 2.27 7.16 22.56
C ALA A 148 2.18 5.62 22.61
N PRO A 149 2.85 4.97 23.57
CA PRO A 149 2.78 3.52 23.70
C PRO A 149 1.35 3.13 24.10
N VAL A 150 0.70 2.28 23.33
CA VAL A 150 -0.47 1.52 23.79
C VAL A 150 0.01 0.54 24.86
N THR A 151 0.17 1.06 26.08
CA THR A 151 0.13 0.27 27.30
C THR A 151 -1.33 0.01 27.64
N GLY A 152 -1.76 -1.25 27.56
CA GLY A 152 -3.05 -1.65 28.11
C GLY A 152 -3.74 -2.77 27.36
N VAL A 153 -3.14 -3.96 27.33
CA VAL A 153 -3.91 -5.20 27.17
C VAL A 153 -4.46 -5.54 28.56
N PRO A 154 -5.79 -5.55 28.79
CA PRO A 154 -6.33 -6.15 30.00
C PRO A 154 -6.23 -7.67 29.87
N ASP A 155 -5.40 -8.24 30.75
CA ASP A 155 -5.33 -9.67 31.02
C ASP A 155 -6.64 -10.11 31.67
N HIS A 156 -7.46 -10.87 30.93
CA HIS A 156 -8.60 -11.60 31.49
C HIS A 156 -8.26 -13.08 31.59
N ARG A 157 -7.27 -13.42 32.43
CA ARG A 157 -7.10 -14.77 32.96
C ARG A 157 -7.23 -14.82 34.49
N ARG A 158 -8.14 -15.74 34.88
CA ARG A 158 -8.29 -16.47 36.15
C ARG A 158 -9.12 -15.84 37.28
N ALA A 159 -10.21 -16.54 37.64
CA ALA A 159 -10.25 -17.50 38.75
C ALA A 159 -11.58 -18.27 38.64
N ALA A 160 -11.56 -19.58 38.40
CA ALA A 160 -11.61 -20.63 39.43
C ALA A 160 -12.95 -20.63 40.18
N ASP A 161 -13.85 -21.55 39.81
CA ASP A 161 -14.86 -22.04 40.72
C ASP A 161 -14.72 -23.57 40.81
N THR A 162 -14.39 -24.04 42.00
CA THR A 162 -14.05 -25.42 42.32
C THR A 162 -15.04 -25.89 43.36
N GLY A 163 -15.69 -27.03 43.11
CA GLY A 163 -16.13 -27.93 44.17
C GLY A 163 -17.63 -28.05 44.38
N GLY A 164 -18.15 -29.27 44.18
CA GLY A 164 -19.51 -29.60 44.57
C GLY A 164 -19.93 -31.03 44.23
N CYS A 165 -19.11 -32.03 44.57
CA CYS A 165 -19.57 -33.43 44.61
C CYS A 165 -20.61 -33.62 45.72
N ALA A 166 -21.78 -34.16 45.40
CA ALA A 166 -22.63 -34.86 46.37
C ALA A 166 -23.35 -36.03 45.70
N ALA A 167 -23.00 -37.22 46.15
CA ALA A 167 -23.61 -38.50 45.79
C ALA A 167 -25.00 -38.67 46.43
N GLY A 168 -25.94 -39.30 45.70
CA GLY A 168 -27.29 -39.57 46.18
C GLY A 168 -27.94 -40.82 45.57
N ARG A 169 -27.56 -41.98 46.10
CA ARG A 169 -28.26 -43.29 46.24
C ARG A 169 -29.63 -43.48 45.54
N GLY A 170 -29.68 -44.46 44.63
CA GLY A 170 -30.39 -45.76 44.73
C GLY A 170 -31.89 -45.88 45.08
N ARG A 171 -32.51 -46.86 44.37
CA ARG A 171 -33.82 -47.55 44.56
C ARG A 171 -35.02 -46.79 43.98
N ARG A 172 -35.93 -47.38 43.19
CA ARG A 172 -36.41 -48.77 43.05
C ARG A 172 -36.71 -49.09 41.60
#